data_AF-A0A235B227-F1
#
_entry.id   AF-A0A235B227-F1
#
_cell.length_a   1.000
_cell.length_b   1.000
_cell.length_c   1.000
_cell.angle_alpha   90.00
_cell.angle_beta   90.00
_cell.angle_gamma   90.00
#
_symmetry.space_group_name_H-M   'P 1'
#
loop_
_entity.id
_entity.type
_entity.pdbx_description
1 polymer ?
#
loop_
_entity_poly.entity_id
_entity_poly.type
_entity_poly.pdbx_seq_one_letter_code
_entity_poly.pdbx_strand_id
1 'polypeptide(L)' 'MYGPTLKKLRLLRGLTQKQVADKVGVTRNMITMLEKGVARPSPALERRLKETLDASEDVLEVLERFK' A
#
# COMPACT_ATOMS: atom_id res chain seq x y z
N MET A 1 -6.05 -4.07 2.69
CA MET A 1 -4.64 -3.69 3.02
C MET A 1 -4.65 -2.31 3.68
N TYR A 2 -4.22 -2.16 4.94
CA TYR A 2 -4.38 -0.88 5.64
C TYR A 2 -3.12 -0.42 6.39
N GLY A 3 -2.91 0.90 6.43
CA GLY A 3 -1.97 1.56 7.33
C GLY A 3 -0.53 1.01 7.25
N PRO A 4 0.06 0.57 8.38
CA PRO A 4 1.43 0.06 8.43
C PRO A 4 1.74 -1.08 7.45
N THR A 5 0.74 -1.91 7.08
CA THR A 5 0.92 -3.01 6.12
C THR A 5 1.28 -2.49 4.73
N LEU A 6 0.67 -1.39 4.28
CA LEU A 6 0.99 -0.75 3.01
C LEU A 6 2.46 -0.29 2.98
N LYS A 7 2.93 0.30 4.09
CA LYS A 7 4.32 0.73 4.24
C LYS A 7 5.28 -0.46 4.20
N LYS A 8 4.97 -1.54 4.93
CA LYS A 8 5.79 -2.77 4.93
C LYS A 8 5.94 -3.34 3.52
N LEU A 9 4.83 -3.52 2.80
CA LEU A 9 4.84 -4.03 1.42
C LEU A 9 5.65 -3.15 0.49
N ARG A 10 5.43 -1.83 0.55
CA ARG A 10 6.20 -0.90 -0.26
C ARG A 10 7.71 -1.04 -0.03
N LEU A 11 8.14 -1.14 1.23
CA LEU A 11 9.54 -1.27 1.60
C LEU A 11 10.12 -2.63 1.18
N LEU A 12 9.38 -3.73 1.33
CA LEU A 12 9.78 -5.05 0.86
C LEU A 12 10.02 -5.09 -0.66
N ARG A 13 9.30 -4.25 -1.42
CA ARG A 13 9.48 -4.10 -2.87
C ARG A 13 10.46 -3.01 -3.26
N GLY A 14 11.17 -2.40 -2.30
CA GLY A 14 12.18 -1.36 -2.55
C GLY A 14 11.62 -0.07 -3.18
N LEU A 15 10.32 0.19 -3.04
CA LEU A 15 9.66 1.32 -3.68
C LEU A 15 9.64 2.54 -2.76
N THR A 16 9.79 3.73 -3.34
CA THR A 16 9.52 5.01 -2.66
C THR A 16 8.02 5.32 -2.68
N GLN A 17 7.55 6.17 -1.76
CA GLN A 17 6.16 6.63 -1.75
C GLN A 17 5.78 7.32 -3.07
N LYS A 18 6.73 8.05 -3.69
CA LYS A 18 6.53 8.71 -4.97
C LYS A 18 6.32 7.70 -6.09
N GLN A 19 7.14 6.66 -6.18
CA GLN A 19 6.98 5.61 -7.19
C GLN A 19 5.63 4.88 -7.06
N VAL A 20 5.17 4.59 -5.85
CA VAL A 20 3.83 3.99 -5.66
C VAL A 20 2.74 4.97 -6.11
N ALA A 21 2.86 6.23 -5.72
CA ALA A 21 1.90 7.28 -6.07
C ALA A 21 1.77 7.44 -7.60
N ASP A 22 2.91 7.51 -8.29
CA ASP A 22 2.98 7.64 -9.74
C ASP A 22 2.35 6.41 -10.44
N LYS A 23 2.57 5.18 -9.91
CA LYS A 23 1.97 3.94 -10.45
C LYS A 23 0.45 3.86 -10.26
N VAL A 24 -0.08 4.31 -9.12
CA VAL A 24 -1.53 4.22 -8.83
C VAL A 24 -2.30 5.51 -9.14
N GLY A 25 -1.64 6.51 -9.72
CA GLY A 25 -2.25 7.76 -10.17
C GLY A 25 -2.79 8.62 -9.02
N VAL A 26 -2.00 8.77 -7.95
CA VAL A 26 -2.32 9.65 -6.80
C VAL A 26 -1.12 10.51 -6.43
N THR A 27 -1.29 11.41 -5.46
CA THR A 27 -0.16 12.22 -4.95
C THR A 27 0.68 11.42 -3.94
N ARG A 28 1.97 11.76 -3.81
CA ARG A 28 2.83 11.21 -2.74
C ARG A 28 2.22 11.43 -1.34
N ASN A 29 1.54 12.57 -1.14
CA ASN A 29 0.89 12.87 0.13
C ASN A 29 -0.26 11.91 0.42
N MET A 30 -1.05 11.51 -0.59
CA MET A 30 -2.06 10.47 -0.44
C MET A 30 -1.44 9.16 0.08
N ILE A 31 -0.32 8.71 -0.49
CA ILE A 31 0.38 7.50 0.00
C ILE A 31 0.83 7.68 1.46
N THR A 32 1.34 8.85 1.84
CA THR A 32 1.71 9.15 3.24
C THR A 32 0.51 9.00 4.18
N MET A 33 -0.64 9.56 3.80
CA MET A 33 -1.87 9.51 4.62
C MET A 33 -2.41 8.08 4.74
N LEU A 34 -2.35 7.30 3.66
CA LEU A 34 -2.73 5.89 3.65
C LEU A 34 -1.83 5.04 4.54
N GLU A 35 -0.50 5.22 4.46
CA GLU A 35 0.48 4.49 5.30
C GLU A 35 0.34 4.81 6.78
N LYS A 36 -0.02 6.06 7.12
CA LYS A 36 -0.31 6.48 8.50
C LYS A 36 -1.70 6.05 8.99
N GLY A 37 -2.55 5.51 8.11
CA GLY A 37 -3.94 5.16 8.44
C GLY A 37 -4.87 6.35 8.64
N VAL A 38 -4.44 7.56 8.26
CA VAL A 38 -5.23 8.80 8.38
C VAL A 38 -6.27 8.90 7.28
N ALA A 39 -6.01 8.29 6.12
CA ALA A 39 -6.95 8.17 5.02
C ALA A 39 -7.26 6.70 4.74
N ARG A 40 -8.47 6.44 4.21
CA ARG A 40 -8.84 5.16 3.62
C ARG A 40 -8.88 5.28 2.10
N PRO A 41 -8.33 4.31 1.34
CA PRO A 41 -8.39 4.34 -0.10
C PRO A 41 -9.82 4.04 -0.57
N SER A 42 -10.21 4.55 -1.74
CA SER A 42 -11.42 4.07 -2.42
C SER A 42 -11.23 2.62 -2.89
N PRO A 43 -12.30 1.86 -3.15
CA PRO A 43 -12.18 0.48 -3.66
C PRO A 43 -11.32 0.37 -4.93
N ALA A 44 -11.44 1.35 -5.84
CA ALA A 44 -10.64 1.42 -7.05
C ALA A 44 -9.14 1.69 -6.77
N LEU A 45 -8.83 2.52 -5.77
CA LEU A 45 -7.44 2.76 -5.36
C LEU A 45 -6.87 1.56 -4.62
N GLU A 46 -7.65 0.89 -3.77
CA GLU A 46 -7.21 -0.32 -3.07
C GLU A 46 -6.85 -1.42 -4.06
N ARG A 47 -7.68 -1.64 -5.09
CA ARG A 47 -7.39 -2.62 -6.15
C ARG A 47 -6.05 -2.32 -6.85
N ARG A 48 -5.85 -1.07 -7.29
CA ARG A 48 -4.60 -0.65 -7.93
C ARG A 48 -3.37 -0.80 -7.02
N LEU A 49 -3.53 -0.55 -5.72
CA LEU A 49 -2.45 -0.74 -4.74
C LEU A 49 -2.10 -2.22 -4.58
N LYS A 50 -3.09 -3.11 -4.50
CA LYS A 50 -2.88 -4.56 -4.45
C LYS A 50 -2.16 -5.07 -5.69
N GLU A 51 -2.61 -4.65 -6.87
CA GLU A 51 -1.98 -4.98 -8.17
C GLU A 51 -0.53 -4.45 -8.25
N THR A 52 -0.32 -3.18 -7.90
CA THR A 52 1.01 -2.52 -8.01
C THR A 52 2.05 -3.10 -7.07
N LEU A 53 1.63 -3.47 -5.87
CA LEU A 53 2.53 -4.03 -4.86
C LEU A 53 2.66 -5.54 -4.98
N ASP A 54 1.91 -6.16 -5.89
CA ASP A 54 1.81 -7.61 -6.06
C ASP A 54 1.63 -8.28 -4.68
N ALA A 55 0.63 -7.73 -3.98
CA ALA A 55 0.20 -8.23 -2.68
C ALA A 55 -0.72 -9.41 -2.95
N SER A 56 -0.14 -10.58 -3.18
CA SER A 56 -0.91 -11.82 -3.15
C SER A 56 -1.55 -11.98 -1.78
N GLU A 57 -2.69 -12.67 -1.73
CA GLU A 57 -3.44 -12.88 -0.49
C GLU A 57 -2.55 -13.56 0.58
N ASP A 58 -1.65 -14.47 0.16
CA ASP A 58 -0.67 -15.13 1.02
C ASP A 58 0.28 -14.16 1.73
N VAL A 59 0.78 -13.14 1.02
CA VAL A 59 1.68 -12.14 1.61
C VAL A 59 0.93 -11.26 2.61
N LEU A 60 -0.32 -10.93 2.31
CA LEU A 60 -1.17 -10.15 3.22
C LEU A 60 -1.47 -10.95 4.49
N GLU A 61 -1.84 -12.22 4.37
CA GLU A 61 -2.06 -13.11 5.52
C GLU A 61 -0.82 -13.22 6.40
N VAL A 62 0.36 -13.42 5.80
CA VAL A 62 1.63 -13.48 6.54
C VAL A 62 1.87 -12.18 7.31
N LEU A 63 1.72 -11.03 6.67
CA LEU A 63 1.95 -9.73 7.31
C LEU A 63 0.94 -9.40 8.40
N GLU A 64 -0.28 -9.95 8.32
CA GLU A 64 -1.32 -9.78 9.34
C GLU A 64 -1.19 -10.76 10.50
N ARG A 65 -0.63 -11.95 10.29
CA ARG A 65 -0.31 -12.93 11.34
C ARG A 65 0.79 -12.45 12.29
N PHE A 66 1.69 -11.57 11.84
CA PHE A 66 2.78 -10.99 12.64
C PHE A 66 2.47 -9.56 13.13
N LYS A 67 1.21 -9.29 13.50
CA LYS A 67 0.81 -8.02 14.14
C LYS A 67 1.03 -8.04 15.65
#